data_AF-A0A9P9BIE7-F1
#
_entry.id   AF-A0A9P9BIE7-F1
#
_cell.length_a   1.000
_cell.length_b   1.000
_cell.length_c   1.000
_cell.angle_alpha   90.00
_cell.angle_beta   90.00
_cell.angle_gamma   90.00
#
_symmetry.space_group_name_H-M   'P 1'
#
loop_
_entity.id
_entity.type
_entity.pdbx_description
1 polymer ?
#
loop_
_entity_poly.entity_id
_entity_poly.type
_entity_poly.pdbx_seq_one_letter_code
_entity_poly.pdbx_strand_id
1 'polypeptide(L)'
;MRNSPHMSTNPESPIILLGYSMGGLVAKKAYVLSQYVPVFKNRIQAIFFLATPHRGSDYAATLNKILAISGLMSSRGYITDLTTGSTSTQTINDDFGKLASKLLLFSFYETQRMSIGISTCLIVEKHSAVLGYSNERVQYLNAKHREICKFHSPDDPNYNTVKNALVSATEDLLVTGEMYRGFLRSPQH
;
A
#
# COMPACT_ATOMS: atom_id res chain seq x y z
N MET A 1 1.38 19.39 13.37
CA MET A 1 1.74 17.98 13.10
C MET A 1 3.14 17.75 13.65
N ARG A 2 3.30 16.92 14.69
CA ARG A 2 4.64 16.49 15.12
C ARG A 2 5.10 15.41 14.14
N ASN A 3 5.83 15.80 13.10
CA ASN A 3 6.65 14.83 12.38
C ASN A 3 7.69 14.36 13.39
N SER A 4 7.57 13.11 13.86
CA SER A 4 8.55 12.54 14.78
C SER A 4 9.85 12.31 13.99
N PRO A 5 10.95 13.04 14.24
CA PRO A 5 12.18 12.91 13.47
C PRO A 5 13.03 11.71 13.92
N HIS A 6 12.49 10.84 14.77
CA HIS A 6 13.17 9.65 15.25
C HIS A 6 12.60 8.44 14.53
N MET A 7 13.16 8.10 13.35
CA MET A 7 13.30 6.68 13.05
C MET A 7 14.06 6.11 14.24
N SER A 8 13.44 5.19 14.97
CA SER A 8 14.07 4.52 16.10
C SER A 8 15.51 4.16 15.71
N THR A 9 16.48 4.57 16.53
CA THR A 9 17.91 4.30 16.34
C THR A 9 18.22 2.80 16.39
N ASN A 10 17.22 1.97 16.70
CA ASN A 10 17.33 0.53 16.62
C ASN A 10 17.20 0.05 15.16
N PRO A 11 18.27 -0.49 14.56
CA PRO A 11 18.26 -0.99 13.19
C PRO A 11 17.30 -2.16 12.98
N GLU A 12 16.80 -2.79 14.04
CA GLU A 12 15.85 -3.92 13.98
C GLU A 12 14.38 -3.49 14.07
N SER A 13 14.07 -2.19 14.15
CA SER A 13 12.67 -1.78 14.26
C SER A 13 11.91 -2.05 12.95
N PRO A 14 10.76 -2.76 13.02
CA PRO A 14 9.96 -3.03 11.84
C PRO A 14 9.40 -1.74 11.24
N ILE A 15 9.27 -1.74 9.92
CA ILE A 15 8.77 -0.64 9.11
C ILE A 15 7.46 -1.12 8.47
N ILE A 16 6.44 -0.28 8.60
CA ILE A 16 5.16 -0.43 7.92
C ILE A 16 5.08 0.65 6.85
N LEU A 17 4.86 0.25 5.59
CA LEU A 17 4.64 1.19 4.49
C LEU A 17 3.15 1.40 4.27
N LEU A 18 2.72 2.65 4.11
CA LEU A 18 1.35 3.00 3.72
C LEU A 18 1.37 3.65 2.35
N GLY A 19 0.80 2.98 1.35
CA GLY A 19 0.71 3.45 -0.02
C GLY A 19 -0.73 3.80 -0.38
N TYR A 20 -0.97 5.06 -0.75
CA TYR A 20 -2.26 5.49 -1.31
C TYR A 20 -2.17 5.61 -2.83
N SER A 21 -3.21 5.14 -3.54
CA SER A 21 -3.30 5.22 -5.00
C SER A 21 -2.02 4.68 -5.66
N MET A 22 -1.45 5.38 -6.63
CA MET A 22 -0.17 5.03 -7.28
C MET A 22 1.02 4.92 -6.31
N GLY A 23 0.95 5.56 -5.14
CA GLY A 23 1.98 5.45 -4.11
C GLY A 23 2.19 4.03 -3.58
N GLY A 24 1.17 3.16 -3.68
CA GLY A 24 1.32 1.74 -3.36
C GLY A 24 2.25 0.99 -4.31
N LEU A 25 2.29 1.37 -5.60
CA LEU A 25 3.25 0.80 -6.55
C LEU A 25 4.69 1.21 -6.22
N VAL A 26 4.87 2.46 -5.77
CA VAL A 26 6.15 2.94 -5.25
C VAL A 26 6.56 2.14 -4.02
N ALA A 27 5.65 1.87 -3.08
CA ALA A 27 5.92 1.05 -1.91
C ALA A 27 6.32 -0.40 -2.28
N LYS A 28 5.66 -1.01 -3.28
CA LYS A 28 6.09 -2.32 -3.81
C LYS A 28 7.51 -2.29 -4.34
N LYS A 29 7.84 -1.30 -5.19
CA LYS A 29 9.19 -1.18 -5.76
C LYS A 29 10.23 -0.92 -4.68
N ALA A 30 9.92 -0.07 -3.70
CA ALA A 30 10.79 0.19 -2.56
C ALA A 30 11.07 -1.08 -1.76
N TYR A 31 10.06 -1.92 -1.50
CA TYR A 31 10.25 -3.21 -0.83
C TYR A 31 11.10 -4.19 -1.65
N VAL A 32 10.87 -4.29 -2.97
CA VAL A 32 11.69 -5.14 -3.84
C VAL A 32 13.16 -4.68 -3.80
N LEU A 33 13.41 -3.38 -3.91
CA LEU A 33 14.77 -2.82 -3.83
C LEU A 33 15.40 -3.00 -2.45
N SER A 34 14.60 -2.92 -1.37
CA SER A 34 15.09 -3.09 -0.01
C SER A 34 15.73 -4.45 0.23
N GLN A 35 15.34 -5.48 -0.53
CA GLN A 35 15.93 -6.82 -0.42
C GLN A 35 17.42 -6.86 -0.78
N TYR A 36 17.90 -5.86 -1.54
CA TYR A 36 19.29 -5.71 -1.94
C TYR A 36 20.08 -4.73 -1.07
N VAL A 37 19.41 -4.06 -0.12
CA VAL A 37 20.04 -3.12 0.80
C VAL A 37 20.03 -3.74 2.20
N PRO A 38 21.19 -4.22 2.73
CA PRO A 38 21.24 -4.98 3.97
C PRO A 38 20.51 -4.33 5.16
N VAL A 39 20.60 -2.99 5.28
CA VAL A 39 19.96 -2.25 6.37
C VAL A 39 18.43 -2.27 6.33
N PHE A 40 17.80 -2.56 5.17
CA PHE A 40 16.34 -2.55 5.02
C PHE A 40 15.74 -3.92 4.71
N LYS A 41 16.56 -4.92 4.37
CA LYS A 41 16.13 -6.23 3.86
C LYS A 41 15.06 -6.91 4.70
N ASN A 42 15.21 -6.88 6.03
CA ASN A 42 14.29 -7.52 6.98
C ASN A 42 13.45 -6.53 7.80
N ARG A 43 13.54 -5.23 7.50
CA ARG A 43 12.86 -4.19 8.28
C ARG A 43 11.46 -3.93 7.80
N ILE A 44 11.21 -3.95 6.48
CA ILE A 44 9.85 -3.78 5.96
C ILE A 44 9.10 -5.09 6.13
N GLN A 45 8.12 -5.10 7.03
CA GLN A 45 7.40 -6.31 7.42
C GLN A 45 5.90 -6.23 7.15
N ALA A 46 5.36 -5.03 6.89
CA ALA A 46 3.96 -4.85 6.50
C ALA A 46 3.79 -3.74 5.47
N ILE A 47 2.80 -3.90 4.59
CA ILE A 47 2.40 -2.87 3.63
C ILE A 47 0.88 -2.75 3.61
N PHE A 48 0.42 -1.52 3.69
CA PHE A 48 -0.98 -1.12 3.63
C PHE A 48 -1.23 -0.38 2.32
N PHE A 49 -2.18 -0.86 1.53
CA PHE A 49 -2.56 -0.28 0.26
C PHE A 49 -3.95 0.35 0.39
N LEU A 50 -4.06 1.64 0.09
CA LEU A 50 -5.31 2.39 0.11
C LEU A 50 -5.65 2.80 -1.32
N ALA A 51 -6.66 2.16 -1.90
CA ALA A 51 -7.08 2.35 -3.30
C ALA A 51 -5.91 2.26 -4.31
N THR A 52 -4.93 1.37 -4.07
CA THR A 52 -3.82 1.18 -5.00
C THR A 52 -4.23 0.31 -6.18
N PRO A 53 -4.11 0.76 -7.43
CA PRO A 53 -4.33 -0.12 -8.58
C PRO A 53 -3.18 -1.13 -8.68
N HIS A 54 -3.45 -2.40 -8.39
CA HIS A 54 -2.49 -3.51 -8.45
C HIS A 54 -2.57 -4.33 -9.73
N ARG A 55 -3.67 -4.26 -10.48
CA ARG A 55 -3.89 -5.08 -11.69
C ARG A 55 -4.19 -4.20 -12.89
N GLY A 56 -3.70 -4.65 -14.04
CA GLY A 56 -3.11 -3.76 -15.05
C GLY A 56 -3.49 -3.92 -16.51
N SER A 57 -4.61 -4.56 -16.86
CA SER A 57 -5.07 -4.48 -18.25
C SER A 57 -5.53 -3.08 -18.65
N ASP A 58 -5.73 -2.18 -17.67
CA ASP A 58 -6.15 -0.79 -17.91
C ASP A 58 -5.53 0.22 -16.93
N TYR A 59 -4.21 0.08 -16.68
CA TYR A 59 -3.47 1.10 -15.91
C TYR A 59 -3.58 2.47 -16.54
N ALA A 60 -3.59 2.55 -17.88
CA ALA A 60 -3.72 3.79 -18.61
C ALA A 60 -5.05 4.49 -18.30
N ALA A 61 -6.22 3.82 -18.39
CA ALA A 61 -7.46 4.50 -18.04
C ALA A 61 -7.58 4.76 -16.54
N THR A 62 -7.12 3.85 -15.68
CA THR A 62 -7.12 4.08 -14.22
C THR A 62 -6.30 5.30 -13.85
N LEU A 63 -5.13 5.46 -14.47
CA LEU A 63 -4.28 6.63 -14.27
C LEU A 63 -4.88 7.88 -14.88
N ASN A 64 -5.51 7.80 -16.06
CA ASN A 64 -6.27 8.93 -16.62
C ASN A 64 -7.39 9.39 -15.69
N LYS A 65 -8.10 8.45 -15.04
CA LYS A 65 -9.09 8.77 -14.00
C LYS A 65 -8.44 9.49 -12.82
N ILE A 66 -7.32 8.97 -12.31
CA ILE A 66 -6.56 9.57 -11.21
C ILE A 66 -6.09 10.98 -11.57
N LEU A 67 -5.54 11.18 -12.78
CA LEU A 67 -5.09 12.48 -13.26
C LEU A 67 -6.26 13.47 -13.35
N ALA A 68 -7.39 13.05 -13.92
CA ALA A 68 -8.58 13.89 -14.05
C ALA A 68 -9.09 14.40 -12.68
N ILE A 69 -9.06 13.57 -11.64
CA ILE A 69 -9.49 13.99 -10.30
C ILE A 69 -8.41 14.73 -9.49
N SER A 70 -7.15 14.66 -9.93
CA SER A 70 -6.01 15.34 -9.29
C SER A 70 -5.91 16.81 -9.70
N GLY A 71 -6.53 17.21 -10.81
CA GLY A 71 -6.44 18.56 -11.37
C GLY A 71 -5.18 18.81 -12.20
N LEU A 72 -4.29 17.83 -12.36
CA LEU A 72 -3.25 17.89 -13.38
C LEU A 72 -3.90 17.68 -14.76
N MET A 73 -3.89 18.71 -15.60
CA MET A 73 -4.27 18.56 -17.01
C MET A 73 -3.35 17.52 -17.67
N SER A 74 -3.93 16.44 -18.18
CA SER A 74 -3.20 15.36 -18.86
C SER A 74 -2.42 15.89 -20.06
N SER A 75 -1.13 16.19 -19.88
CA SER A 75 -0.25 16.50 -21.01
C SER A 75 0.01 15.20 -21.79
N ARG A 76 0.01 15.27 -23.13
CA ARG A 76 0.24 14.11 -24.01
C ARG A 76 1.56 13.37 -23.70
N GLY A 77 2.57 14.09 -23.20
CA GLY A 77 3.86 13.53 -22.77
C GLY A 77 3.75 12.60 -21.56
N TYR A 78 2.89 12.94 -20.58
CA TYR A 78 2.62 12.04 -19.45
C TYR A 78 2.06 10.72 -19.97
N ILE A 79 1.02 10.77 -20.82
CA ILE A 79 0.30 9.60 -21.36
C ILE A 79 1.23 8.59 -22.05
N THR A 80 2.20 9.06 -22.85
CA THR A 80 3.21 8.20 -23.48
C THR A 80 4.14 7.52 -22.47
N ASP A 81 4.57 8.23 -21.42
CA ASP A 81 5.32 7.61 -20.32
C ASP A 81 4.46 6.62 -19.52
N LEU A 82 3.13 6.79 -19.49
CA LEU A 82 2.20 5.86 -18.81
C LEU A 82 2.09 4.52 -19.54
N THR A 83 2.07 4.51 -20.87
CA THR A 83 2.10 3.27 -21.65
C THR A 83 3.42 2.51 -21.49
N THR A 84 4.53 3.23 -21.34
CA THR A 84 5.82 2.63 -20.95
C THR A 84 5.80 2.18 -19.49
N GLY A 85 5.10 2.92 -18.63
CA GLY A 85 4.87 2.67 -17.22
C GLY A 85 3.97 1.48 -16.90
N SER A 86 3.05 1.09 -17.80
CA SER A 86 2.24 -0.12 -17.60
C SER A 86 3.10 -1.39 -17.65
N THR A 87 4.09 -1.42 -18.55
CA THR A 87 5.07 -2.52 -18.62
C THR A 87 5.93 -2.55 -17.36
N SER A 88 6.40 -1.39 -16.88
CA SER A 88 7.18 -1.32 -15.64
C SER A 88 6.36 -1.68 -14.40
N THR A 89 5.06 -1.38 -14.40
CA THR A 89 4.14 -1.73 -13.31
C THR A 89 3.84 -3.22 -13.26
N GLN A 90 3.70 -3.87 -14.42
CA GLN A 90 3.60 -5.33 -14.50
C GLN A 90 4.84 -5.97 -13.87
N THR A 91 6.04 -5.51 -14.25
CA THR A 91 7.29 -5.98 -13.64
C THR A 91 7.34 -5.74 -12.13
N ILE A 92 6.90 -4.58 -11.64
CA ILE A 92 6.81 -4.31 -10.19
C ILE A 92 5.92 -5.34 -9.50
N ASN A 93 4.76 -5.68 -10.07
CA ASN A 93 3.85 -6.65 -9.49
C ASN A 93 4.42 -8.07 -9.50
N ASP A 94 5.07 -8.46 -10.60
CA ASP A 94 5.67 -9.79 -10.73
C ASP A 94 6.83 -9.99 -9.75
N ASP A 95 7.71 -8.99 -9.62
CA ASP A 95 8.82 -9.03 -8.67
C ASP A 95 8.34 -8.96 -7.22
N PHE A 96 7.35 -8.12 -6.94
CA PHE A 96 6.74 -8.04 -5.62
C PHE A 96 6.09 -9.36 -5.23
N GLY A 97 5.37 -10.01 -6.16
CA GLY A 97 4.67 -11.27 -5.92
C GLY A 97 5.57 -12.40 -5.44
N LYS A 98 6.82 -12.44 -5.90
CA LYS A 98 7.84 -13.42 -5.45
C LYS A 98 8.22 -13.26 -3.97
N LEU A 99 7.98 -12.09 -3.39
CA LEU A 99 8.40 -11.72 -2.03
C LEU A 99 7.22 -11.46 -1.09
N ALA A 100 6.01 -11.28 -1.63
CA ALA A 100 4.81 -10.84 -0.94
C ALA A 100 4.39 -11.74 0.24
N SER A 101 4.68 -13.03 0.19
CA SER A 101 4.34 -13.99 1.25
C SER A 101 5.05 -13.72 2.58
N LYS A 102 6.12 -12.92 2.58
CA LYS A 102 6.89 -12.55 3.77
C LYS A 102 6.30 -11.35 4.53
N LEU A 103 5.26 -10.71 3.99
CA LEU A 103 4.70 -9.47 4.51
C LEU A 103 3.33 -9.70 5.14
N LEU A 104 2.98 -8.86 6.10
CA LEU A 104 1.57 -8.60 6.41
C LEU A 104 1.02 -7.62 5.36
N LEU A 105 0.00 -8.04 4.63
CA LEU A 105 -0.56 -7.27 3.53
C LEU A 105 -1.98 -6.84 3.85
N PHE A 106 -2.25 -5.55 3.71
CA PHE A 106 -3.57 -4.98 3.93
C PHE A 106 -3.98 -4.18 2.72
N SER A 107 -5.18 -4.43 2.21
CA SER A 107 -5.71 -3.72 1.04
C SER A 107 -7.09 -3.15 1.35
N PHE A 108 -7.22 -1.84 1.15
CA PHE A 108 -8.43 -1.08 1.37
C PHE A 108 -8.93 -0.53 0.03
N TYR A 109 -10.15 -0.90 -0.35
CA TYR A 109 -10.75 -0.41 -1.60
C TYR A 109 -11.89 0.57 -1.33
N GLU A 110 -12.05 1.53 -2.24
CA GLU A 110 -13.12 2.52 -2.24
C GLU A 110 -14.46 1.92 -2.65
N THR A 111 -15.56 2.51 -2.16
CA THR A 111 -16.91 2.10 -2.54
C THR A 111 -17.75 3.25 -3.12
N GLN A 112 -17.35 4.51 -2.94
CA GLN A 112 -18.10 5.65 -3.46
C GLN A 112 -17.50 6.14 -4.78
N ARG A 113 -18.39 6.32 -5.76
CA ARG A 113 -18.02 6.82 -7.09
C ARG A 113 -17.69 8.31 -7.07
N MET A 114 -16.84 8.72 -8.00
CA MET A 114 -16.46 10.10 -8.25
C MET A 114 -16.93 10.55 -9.64
N SER A 115 -17.27 11.83 -9.76
CA SER A 115 -17.59 12.44 -11.05
C SER A 115 -16.31 12.72 -11.85
N ILE A 116 -16.27 12.25 -13.10
CA ILE A 116 -15.24 12.56 -14.09
C ILE A 116 -15.96 13.00 -15.38
N GLY A 117 -15.87 14.29 -15.69
CA GLY A 117 -16.63 14.89 -16.78
C GLY A 117 -18.13 14.68 -16.57
N ILE A 118 -18.80 14.07 -17.55
CA ILE A 118 -20.24 13.77 -17.52
C ILE A 118 -20.59 12.41 -16.86
N SER A 119 -19.59 11.64 -16.45
CA SER A 119 -19.78 10.27 -15.93
C SER A 119 -19.44 10.16 -14.44
N THR A 120 -19.95 9.13 -13.77
CA THR A 120 -19.52 8.76 -12.41
C THR A 120 -18.96 7.34 -12.41
N CYS A 121 -17.80 7.13 -11.81
CA CYS A 121 -17.17 5.81 -11.74
C CYS A 121 -16.36 5.63 -10.45
N LEU A 122 -15.99 4.39 -10.14
CA LEU A 122 -14.88 4.14 -9.24
C LEU A 122 -13.58 4.45 -9.99
N ILE A 123 -12.67 5.11 -9.29
CA ILE A 123 -11.34 5.43 -9.80
C ILE A 123 -10.53 4.15 -9.87
N VAL A 124 -10.55 3.36 -8.79
CA VAL A 124 -9.90 2.06 -8.74
C VAL A 124 -10.93 1.00 -8.35
N GLU A 125 -11.27 0.15 -9.32
CA GLU A 125 -12.19 -0.96 -9.12
C GLU A 125 -11.62 -1.96 -8.09
N LYS A 126 -12.50 -2.60 -7.30
CA LYS A 126 -12.11 -3.56 -6.26
C LYS A 126 -11.11 -4.61 -6.76
N HIS A 127 -11.37 -5.21 -7.93
CA HIS A 127 -10.50 -6.26 -8.47
C HIS A 127 -9.08 -5.77 -8.80
N SER A 128 -8.91 -4.47 -9.06
CA SER A 128 -7.61 -3.83 -9.23
C SER A 128 -7.03 -3.42 -7.87
N ALA A 129 -7.86 -3.03 -6.90
CA ALA A 129 -7.43 -2.63 -5.56
C ALA A 129 -6.97 -3.77 -4.64
N VAL A 130 -7.09 -5.04 -5.06
CA VAL A 130 -6.71 -6.22 -4.27
C VAL A 130 -5.62 -7.04 -4.97
N LEU A 131 -4.74 -7.65 -4.20
CA LEU A 131 -3.63 -8.46 -4.68
C LEU A 131 -4.07 -9.90 -4.99
N GLY A 132 -4.97 -10.45 -4.19
CA GLY A 132 -5.43 -11.84 -4.25
C GLY A 132 -4.46 -12.84 -3.64
N TYR A 133 -3.60 -12.43 -2.72
CA TYR A 133 -2.69 -13.32 -2.00
C TYR A 133 -3.35 -13.89 -0.74
N SER A 134 -2.93 -15.08 -0.30
CA SER A 134 -3.52 -15.75 0.86
C SER A 134 -3.24 -15.03 2.19
N ASN A 135 -2.14 -14.28 2.28
CA ASN A 135 -1.75 -13.47 3.43
C ASN A 135 -2.28 -12.02 3.38
N GLU A 136 -3.17 -11.71 2.42
CA GLU A 136 -3.77 -10.39 2.28
C GLU A 136 -5.07 -10.27 3.10
N ARG A 137 -5.15 -9.23 3.93
CA ARG A 137 -6.38 -8.82 4.62
C ARG A 137 -7.04 -7.71 3.82
N VAL A 138 -8.22 -8.00 3.27
CA VAL A 138 -8.96 -7.07 2.40
C VAL A 138 -10.15 -6.47 3.15
N GLN A 139 -10.28 -5.14 3.13
CA GLN A 139 -11.43 -4.42 3.69
C GLN A 139 -11.89 -3.32 2.73
N TYR A 140 -13.16 -2.91 2.85
CA TYR A 140 -13.65 -1.74 2.13
C TYR A 140 -13.56 -0.51 3.02
N LEU A 141 -13.49 0.67 2.41
CA LEU A 141 -13.69 1.94 3.09
C LEU A 141 -14.82 2.68 2.36
N ASN A 142 -15.83 3.11 3.12
CA ASN A 142 -16.97 3.84 2.57
C ASN A 142 -16.58 5.29 2.26
N ALA A 143 -15.80 5.47 1.20
CA ALA A 143 -15.24 6.74 0.80
C ALA A 143 -15.03 6.79 -0.71
N LYS A 144 -14.91 8.01 -1.24
CA LYS A 144 -14.41 8.28 -2.59
C LYS A 144 -12.90 8.14 -2.61
N HIS A 145 -12.30 7.96 -3.80
CA HIS A 145 -10.85 7.86 -3.96
C HIS A 145 -10.07 8.95 -3.22
N ARG A 146 -10.44 10.22 -3.41
CA ARG A 146 -9.75 11.38 -2.80
C ARG A 146 -9.89 11.47 -1.28
N GLU A 147 -10.86 10.76 -0.71
CA GLU A 147 -11.28 10.83 0.69
C GLU A 147 -10.90 9.56 1.46
N ILE A 148 -10.47 8.49 0.78
CA ILE A 148 -10.23 7.18 1.41
C ILE A 148 -9.18 7.21 2.53
N CYS A 149 -8.28 8.19 2.51
CA CYS A 149 -7.25 8.42 3.53
C CYS A 149 -7.45 9.73 4.32
N LYS A 150 -8.63 10.35 4.21
CA LYS A 150 -8.97 11.64 4.85
C LYS A 150 -10.18 11.44 5.74
N PHE A 151 -9.93 11.35 7.03
CA PHE A 151 -10.95 11.08 8.03
C PHE A 151 -11.40 12.37 8.71
N HIS A 152 -12.70 12.49 8.97
CA HIS A 152 -13.27 13.71 9.52
C HIS A 152 -13.02 13.83 11.04
N SER A 153 -12.96 12.70 11.74
CA SER A 153 -12.73 12.64 13.18
C SER A 153 -12.11 11.29 13.59
N PRO A 154 -11.62 11.16 14.84
CA PRO A 154 -11.18 9.88 15.41
C PRO A 154 -12.30 8.83 15.55
N ASP A 155 -13.57 9.24 15.47
CA ASP A 155 -14.72 8.35 15.55
C ASP A 155 -15.21 7.89 14.16
N ASP A 156 -14.59 8.40 13.09
CA ASP A 156 -14.90 8.01 11.71
C ASP A 156 -14.75 6.48 11.54
N PRO A 157 -15.78 5.77 11.05
CA PRO A 157 -15.71 4.31 10.87
C PRO A 157 -14.56 3.87 9.95
N ASN A 158 -14.22 4.65 8.92
CA ASN A 158 -13.11 4.35 8.02
C ASN A 158 -11.77 4.55 8.75
N TYR A 159 -11.65 5.58 9.59
CA TYR A 159 -10.46 5.77 10.43
C TYR A 159 -10.28 4.59 11.38
N ASN A 160 -11.35 4.19 12.08
CA ASN A 160 -11.32 3.07 13.01
C ASN A 160 -10.95 1.76 12.31
N THR A 161 -11.47 1.53 11.11
CA THR A 161 -11.10 0.38 10.28
C THR A 161 -9.59 0.33 10.00
N VAL A 162 -9.00 1.43 9.52
CA VAL A 162 -7.56 1.50 9.22
C VAL A 162 -6.71 1.45 10.50
N LYS A 163 -7.12 2.16 11.56
CA LYS A 163 -6.47 2.16 12.87
C LYS A 163 -6.41 0.76 13.46
N ASN A 164 -7.52 0.03 13.48
CA ASN A 164 -7.57 -1.31 14.04
C ASN A 164 -6.71 -2.29 13.25
N ALA A 165 -6.67 -2.16 11.92
CA ALA A 165 -5.76 -2.93 11.09
C ALA A 165 -4.28 -2.62 11.38
N LEU A 166 -3.93 -1.34 11.58
CA LEU A 166 -2.58 -0.93 12.00
C LEU A 166 -2.22 -1.48 13.38
N VAL A 167 -3.12 -1.40 14.35
CA VAL A 167 -2.92 -1.96 15.70
C VAL A 167 -2.67 -3.47 15.61
N SER A 168 -3.53 -4.21 14.90
CA SER A 168 -3.35 -5.65 14.70
C SER A 168 -2.02 -5.98 14.01
N ALA A 169 -1.60 -5.21 13.00
CA ALA A 169 -0.30 -5.41 12.37
C ALA A 169 0.85 -5.14 13.37
N THR A 170 0.76 -4.10 14.18
CA THR A 170 1.80 -3.82 15.18
C THR A 170 1.89 -4.92 16.25
N GLU A 171 0.76 -5.47 16.69
CA GLU A 171 0.71 -6.59 17.63
C GLU A 171 1.36 -7.85 17.02
N ASP A 172 0.99 -8.23 15.80
CA ASP A 172 1.55 -9.37 15.07
C ASP A 172 3.09 -9.25 14.95
N LEU A 173 3.59 -8.05 14.68
CA LEU A 173 5.02 -7.76 14.52
C LEU A 173 5.78 -7.79 15.86
N LEU A 174 5.18 -7.30 16.94
CA LEU A 174 5.80 -7.31 18.27
C LEU A 174 5.91 -8.73 18.82
N VAL A 175 4.85 -9.54 18.70
CA VAL A 175 4.85 -10.96 19.13
C VAL A 175 5.91 -11.75 18.38
N THR A 176 6.01 -11.57 17.06
CA THR A 176 7.03 -12.24 16.23
C THR A 176 8.44 -11.83 16.65
N GLY A 177 8.65 -10.53 16.94
CA GLY A 177 9.93 -10.02 17.43
C GLY A 177 10.35 -10.58 18.78
N GLU A 178 9.40 -10.78 19.71
CA GLU A 178 9.65 -11.39 21.01
C GLU A 178 9.99 -12.88 20.88
N MET A 179 9.27 -13.64 20.05
CA MET A 179 9.58 -15.05 19.80
C MET A 179 10.98 -15.23 19.20
N TYR A 180 11.37 -14.42 18.20
CA TYR A 180 12.71 -14.47 17.62
C TYR A 180 13.81 -14.14 18.65
N ARG A 181 13.58 -13.14 19.51
CA ARG A 181 14.54 -12.80 20.58
C ARG A 181 14.62 -13.87 21.66
N GLY A 182 13.51 -14.55 21.97
CA GLY A 182 13.48 -15.70 22.88
C GLY A 182 14.28 -16.87 22.33
N PHE A 183 14.10 -17.21 21.05
CA PHE A 183 14.82 -18.28 20.38
C PHE A 183 16.34 -18.05 20.33
N LEU A 184 16.78 -16.81 20.06
CA LEU A 184 18.21 -16.45 20.06
C LEU A 184 18.84 -16.39 21.46
N ARG A 185 18.05 -16.42 22.53
CA ARG A 185 18.51 -16.41 23.93
C ARG A 185 18.48 -17.78 24.60
N SER A 186 17.96 -18.81 23.92
CA SER A 186 18.05 -20.19 24.41
C SER A 186 19.52 -20.64 24.40
N PRO A 187 20.08 -21.10 25.54
CA PRO A 187 21.40 -21.71 25.55
C PRO A 187 21.39 -22.92 24.62
N GLN A 188 22.34 -22.97 23.68
CA GLN A 188 22.60 -24.22 22.96
C GLN A 188 23.18 -25.20 23.98
N HIS A 189 22.38 -26.18 24.36
CA HIS A 189 22.82 -27.34 25.15
C HIS A 189 23.50 -28.35 24.24
#